data_AF-A0A3M1F7J9-F1
#
_entry.id   AF-A0A3M1F7J9-F1
#
_cell.length_a   1.000
_cell.length_b   1.000
_cell.length_c   1.000
_cell.angle_alpha   90.00
_cell.angle_beta   90.00
_cell.angle_gamma   90.00
#
_symmetry.space_group_name_H-M   'P 1'
#
loop_
_entity.id
_entity.type
_entity.pdbx_description
1 polymer ?
#
loop_
_entity_poly.entity_id
_entity_poly.type
_entity_poly.pdbx_seq_one_letter_code
_entity_poly.pdbx_strand_id
1 'polypeptide(L)'
;MNTHLPQLSIGHWTDLDAATGCTVMLCPEGAVAGVDVRGSAPGTREIALLDPVCTVEKVHAVLLSGGSAFGLAAADGVMQWLEEHGYGFDVGVAKVPIVPAAIL
;
A
#
# COMPACT_ATOMS: atom_id res chain seq x y z
N MET A 1 -13.33 9.81 2.85
CA MET A 1 -13.49 11.09 2.10
C MET A 1 -13.75 10.74 0.64
N ASN A 2 -14.73 11.37 -0.02
CA ASN A 2 -14.97 11.14 -1.46
C ASN A 2 -13.86 11.84 -2.24
N THR A 3 -13.08 11.07 -3.01
CA THR A 3 -12.09 11.62 -3.93
C THR A 3 -12.77 11.94 -5.27
N HIS A 4 -12.15 12.75 -6.12
CA HIS A 4 -12.59 12.94 -7.51
C HIS A 4 -12.35 11.70 -8.39
N LEU A 5 -11.76 10.65 -7.82
CA LEU A 5 -11.54 9.35 -8.43
C LEU A 5 -12.44 8.34 -7.71
N PRO A 6 -13.68 8.10 -8.16
CA PRO A 6 -14.68 7.35 -7.39
C PRO A 6 -14.24 5.94 -6.95
N GLN A 7 -13.27 5.33 -7.65
CA GLN A 7 -12.66 4.04 -7.32
C GLN A 7 -11.57 4.09 -6.23
N LEU A 8 -11.13 5.28 -5.82
CA LEU A 8 -10.09 5.51 -4.84
C LEU A 8 -10.68 6.01 -3.53
N SER A 9 -10.46 5.23 -2.48
CA SER A 9 -10.74 5.63 -1.10
C SER A 9 -9.44 5.96 -0.38
N ILE A 10 -9.48 6.93 0.53
CA ILE A 10 -8.33 7.30 1.38
C ILE A 10 -8.74 7.17 2.84
N GLY A 11 -7.97 6.40 3.59
CA GLY A 11 -8.06 6.27 5.05
C GLY A 11 -6.80 6.78 5.72
N HIS A 12 -6.94 7.30 6.94
CA HIS A 12 -5.82 7.78 7.74
C HIS A 12 -6.08 7.49 9.21
N TRP A 13 -5.00 7.18 9.92
CA TRP A 13 -4.98 7.04 11.37
C TRP A 13 -3.82 7.84 11.92
N THR A 14 -4.02 8.51 13.06
CA THR A 14 -3.03 9.41 13.66
C THR A 14 -2.98 9.15 15.16
N ASP A 15 -1.77 8.91 15.66
CA ASP A 15 -1.44 8.92 17.07
C ASP A 15 -0.84 10.28 17.42
N LEU A 16 -1.61 11.10 18.13
CA LEU A 16 -1.20 12.45 18.50
C LEU A 16 -0.13 12.46 19.60
N ASP A 17 -0.12 11.46 20.49
CA ASP A 17 0.82 11.37 21.60
C ASP A 17 2.19 10.93 21.11
N ALA A 18 2.22 9.95 20.19
CA ALA A 18 3.45 9.47 19.56
C ALA A 18 3.87 10.29 18.32
N ALA A 19 3.08 11.29 17.91
CA ALA A 19 3.30 12.13 16.73
C ALA A 19 3.55 11.31 15.44
N THR A 20 2.77 10.25 15.24
CA THR A 20 2.90 9.35 14.08
C THR A 20 1.53 8.96 13.51
N GLY A 21 1.52 8.17 12.45
CA GLY A 21 0.31 7.70 11.82
C GLY A 21 0.57 7.02 10.49
N CYS A 22 -0.52 6.66 9.81
CA CYS A 22 -0.47 6.09 8.48
C CYS A 22 -1.61 6.59 7.60
N THR A 23 -1.40 6.53 6.29
CA THR A 23 -2.38 6.85 5.26
C THR A 23 -2.40 5.73 4.25
N VAL A 24 -3.59 5.19 3.99
CA VAL A 24 -3.83 4.13 3.02
C VAL A 24 -4.65 4.70 1.88
N MET A 25 -4.13 4.56 0.67
CA MET A 25 -4.86 4.72 -0.58
C MET A 25 -5.38 3.34 -0.97
N LEU A 26 -6.70 3.16 -1.00
CA LEU A 26 -7.36 1.88 -1.26
C LEU A 26 -8.09 1.92 -2.60
N CYS A 27 -7.82 0.94 -3.45
CA CYS A 27 -8.45 0.72 -4.75
C CYS A 27 -8.91 -0.75 -4.86
N PRO A 28 -10.09 -1.10 -4.32
CA PRO A 28 -10.57 -2.49 -4.25
C PRO A 28 -10.66 -3.22 -5.60
N GLU A 29 -10.96 -2.48 -6.67
CA GLU A 29 -11.03 -3.03 -8.05
C GLU A 29 -9.64 -3.14 -8.73
N GLY A 30 -8.58 -2.82 -7.99
CA GLY A 30 -7.21 -2.75 -8.48
C GLY A 30 -6.92 -1.49 -9.29
N ALA A 31 -5.71 -0.97 -9.18
CA ALA A 31 -5.19 0.12 -10.00
C ALA A 31 -3.82 -0.22 -10.57
N VAL A 32 -3.58 0.16 -11.83
CA VAL A 32 -2.22 0.14 -12.40
C VAL A 32 -1.38 1.15 -11.63
N ALA A 33 -0.21 0.74 -11.18
CA ALA A 33 0.68 1.56 -10.38
C ALA A 33 2.12 1.51 -10.90
N GLY A 34 2.86 2.59 -10.64
CA GLY A 34 4.30 2.70 -10.88
C GLY A 34 4.92 3.51 -9.75
N VAL A 35 6.25 3.48 -9.64
CA VAL A 35 6.99 4.15 -8.56
C VAL A 35 8.23 4.84 -9.09
N ASP A 36 8.54 6.00 -8.53
CA ASP A 36 9.79 6.72 -8.74
C ASP A 36 10.35 7.15 -7.38
N VAL A 37 11.52 6.61 -7.01
CA VAL A 37 12.18 6.88 -5.74
C VAL A 37 13.39 7.79 -5.98
N ARG A 38 13.30 9.03 -5.49
CA ARG A 38 14.33 10.07 -5.72
C ARG A 38 15.16 10.42 -4.49
N GLY A 39 14.78 9.93 -3.30
CA GLY A 39 15.55 10.12 -2.07
C GLY A 39 16.74 9.17 -1.98
N SER A 40 17.80 9.58 -1.29
CA SER A 40 19.04 8.78 -1.13
C SER A 40 18.96 7.72 -0.03
N ALA A 41 17.98 7.79 0.86
CA ALA A 41 17.78 6.84 1.97
C ALA A 41 16.31 6.36 2.02
N PRO A 42 15.83 5.62 1.01
CA PRO A 42 14.44 5.18 0.95
C PRO A 42 14.16 4.05 1.94
N GLY A 43 13.05 4.14 2.67
CA GLY A 43 12.44 3.00 3.34
C GLY A 43 11.17 2.61 2.60
N THR A 44 11.18 1.43 1.98
CA THR A 44 10.08 0.99 1.11
C THR A 44 9.81 -0.51 1.27
N ARG A 45 8.61 -0.92 0.89
CA ARG A 45 8.18 -2.33 0.82
C ARG A 45 7.49 -2.58 -0.50
N GLU A 46 7.76 -3.73 -1.11
CA GLU A 46 7.08 -4.27 -2.31
C GLU A 46 7.07 -3.39 -3.57
N ILE A 47 7.72 -2.22 -3.55
CA ILE A 47 7.77 -1.32 -4.70
C ILE A 47 8.49 -1.90 -5.93
N ALA A 48 9.34 -2.92 -5.74
CA ALA A 48 10.01 -3.61 -6.84
C ALA A 48 9.03 -4.37 -7.75
N LEU A 49 7.87 -4.77 -7.21
CA LEU A 49 6.81 -5.44 -7.98
C LEU A 49 6.05 -4.47 -8.91
N LEU A 50 6.30 -3.16 -8.79
CA LEU A 50 5.75 -2.12 -9.66
C LEU A 50 6.59 -1.87 -10.92
N ASP A 51 7.67 -2.63 -11.12
CA ASP A 51 8.38 -2.62 -12.39
C ASP A 51 7.45 -3.16 -13.49
N PRO A 52 7.32 -2.48 -14.65
CA PRO A 52 6.42 -2.90 -15.73
C PRO A 52 6.73 -4.28 -16.32
N VAL A 53 7.89 -4.88 -16.03
CA VAL A 53 8.23 -6.25 -16.46
C VAL A 53 7.80 -7.33 -15.45
N CYS A 54 7.35 -6.94 -14.26
CA CYS A 54 6.85 -7.86 -13.25
C CYS A 54 5.43 -8.34 -13.58
N THR A 55 5.05 -9.49 -13.01
CA THR A 55 3.73 -10.11 -13.25
C THR A 55 2.57 -9.39 -12.55
N VAL A 56 2.86 -8.52 -11.57
CA VAL A 56 1.82 -7.79 -10.83
C VAL A 56 1.38 -6.58 -11.66
N GLU A 57 0.22 -6.69 -12.30
CA GLU A 57 -0.32 -5.61 -13.15
C GLU A 57 -1.08 -4.53 -12.36
N LYS A 58 -1.63 -4.89 -11.20
CA LYS A 58 -2.46 -4.01 -10.38
C LYS A 58 -2.19 -4.23 -8.90
N VAL A 59 -2.26 -3.14 -8.13
CA VAL A 59 -2.28 -3.17 -6.67
C VAL A 59 -3.62 -2.70 -6.14
N HIS A 60 -3.96 -3.12 -4.93
CA HIS A 60 -5.25 -2.84 -4.29
C HIS A 60 -5.12 -1.80 -3.17
N ALA A 61 -3.90 -1.52 -2.72
CA ALA A 61 -3.61 -0.44 -1.80
C ALA A 61 -2.17 0.08 -1.97
N VAL A 62 -1.94 1.31 -1.53
CA VAL A 62 -0.61 1.88 -1.28
C VAL A 62 -0.61 2.50 0.11
N LEU A 63 0.48 2.30 0.86
CA LEU A 63 0.62 2.78 2.23
C LEU A 63 1.72 3.85 2.34
N LEU A 64 1.39 4.93 3.03
CA LEU A 64 2.38 5.88 3.57
C LEU A 64 2.32 5.80 5.09
N SER A 65 3.47 5.67 5.77
CA SER A 65 3.50 5.58 7.23
C SER A 65 4.63 6.40 7.83
N GLY A 66 4.39 7.01 8.98
CA GLY A 66 5.47 7.48 9.86
C GLY A 66 6.16 6.30 10.55
N GLY A 67 7.14 6.61 11.40
CA GLY A 67 7.86 5.62 12.21
C GLY A 67 9.11 5.06 11.54
N SER A 68 9.60 5.70 10.47
CA SER A 68 10.78 5.28 9.73
C SER A 68 10.70 3.80 9.33
N ALA A 69 11.83 3.09 9.25
CA ALA A 69 11.88 1.68 8.82
C ALA A 69 10.91 0.75 9.57
N PHE A 70 10.64 1.00 10.86
CA PHE A 70 9.67 0.23 11.64
C PHE A 70 8.23 0.42 11.17
N GLY A 71 7.91 1.59 10.60
CA GLY A 71 6.60 1.89 10.02
C GLY A 71 6.18 0.97 8.87
N LEU A 72 7.14 0.25 8.24
CA LEU A 72 6.83 -0.72 7.19
C LEU A 72 5.97 -1.89 7.70
N ALA A 73 5.96 -2.15 9.01
CA ALA A 73 5.10 -3.15 9.63
C ALA A 73 3.60 -2.79 9.52
N ALA A 74 3.24 -1.51 9.36
CA ALA A 74 1.84 -1.12 9.16
C ALA A 74 1.24 -1.70 7.86
N ALA A 75 2.08 -2.08 6.88
CA ALA A 75 1.62 -2.75 5.67
C ALA A 75 0.99 -4.12 5.94
N ASP A 76 1.41 -4.82 7.00
CA ASP A 76 0.85 -6.13 7.35
C ASP A 76 -0.63 -6.03 7.71
N GLY A 77 -1.04 -4.98 8.42
CA GLY A 77 -2.44 -4.73 8.73
C GLY A 77 -3.28 -4.41 7.48
N VAL A 78 -2.70 -3.70 6.50
CA VAL A 78 -3.36 -3.44 5.22
C VAL A 78 -3.50 -4.74 4.41
N MET A 79 -2.44 -5.56 4.37
CA MET A 79 -2.49 -6.87 3.71
C MET A 79 -3.56 -7.76 4.33
N GLN A 80 -3.58 -7.88 5.66
CA GLN A 80 -4.60 -8.67 6.36
C GLN A 80 -6.01 -8.21 6.00
N TRP A 81 -6.26 -6.90 6.04
CA TRP A 81 -7.57 -6.36 5.67
C TRP A 81 -7.94 -6.70 4.21
N LEU A 82 -7.00 -6.55 3.27
CA LEU A 82 -7.24 -6.89 1.86
C LEU A 82 -7.53 -8.38 1.68
N GLU A 83 -6.77 -9.26 2.35
CA GLU A 83 -6.97 -10.71 2.31
C GLU A 83 -8.36 -11.10 2.83
N GLU A 84 -8.77 -10.56 3.98
CA GLU A 84 -10.09 -10.79 4.59
C GLU A 84 -11.25 -10.36 3.68
N HIS A 85 -11.01 -9.39 2.79
CA HIS A 85 -12.00 -8.89 1.82
C HIS A 85 -11.83 -9.48 0.42
N GLY A 86 -10.90 -10.42 0.23
CA GLY A 86 -10.69 -11.11 -1.05
C GLY A 86 -10.06 -10.24 -2.13
N TYR A 87 -9.26 -9.24 -1.75
CA TYR A 87 -8.48 -8.39 -2.65
C TYR A 87 -7.02 -8.83 -2.66
N GLY A 88 -6.42 -8.91 -3.85
CA GLY A 88 -5.04 -9.34 -3.99
C GLY A 88 -4.73 -9.85 -5.38
N PHE A 89 -3.45 -10.11 -5.63
CA PHE A 89 -2.96 -10.76 -6.83
C PHE A 89 -3.35 -12.24 -6.80
N ASP A 90 -4.06 -12.70 -7.82
CA ASP A 90 -4.51 -14.09 -7.93
C ASP A 90 -3.33 -15.00 -8.31
N VAL A 91 -2.91 -15.87 -7.38
CA VAL A 91 -1.84 -16.85 -7.59
C VAL A 91 -2.40 -18.25 -7.96
N GLY A 92 -3.68 -18.33 -8.30
CA GLY A 92 -4.39 -19.55 -8.70
C GLY A 92 -4.95 -20.37 -7.53
N VAL A 93 -4.29 -20.32 -6.36
CA VAL A 93 -4.73 -21.04 -5.13
C VAL A 93 -5.23 -20.10 -4.04
N ALA A 94 -4.89 -18.83 -4.13
CA ALA A 94 -5.25 -17.78 -3.18
C ALA A 94 -5.10 -16.41 -3.85
N LYS A 95 -5.58 -15.36 -3.19
CA LYS A 95 -5.24 -13.99 -3.53
C LYS A 95 -4.22 -13.47 -2.54
N VAL A 96 -3.06 -13.04 -3.03
CA VAL A 96 -1.98 -12.49 -2.21
C VAL A 96 -2.04 -10.96 -2.29
N PRO A 97 -2.36 -10.25 -1.21
CA PRO A 97 -2.29 -8.80 -1.18
C PRO A 97 -0.86 -8.33 -1.47
N ILE A 98 -0.73 -7.36 -2.38
CA ILE A 98 0.53 -6.66 -2.65
C ILE A 98 0.32 -5.21 -2.24
N VAL A 99 1.09 -4.74 -1.25
CA VAL A 99 0.91 -3.40 -0.65
C VAL A 99 2.24 -2.64 -0.71
N PRO A 100 2.51 -1.94 -1.83
CA PRO A 100 3.62 -1.02 -1.91
C PRO A 100 3.53 0.02 -0.79
N ALA A 101 4.63 0.21 -0.06
CA ALA A 101 4.68 1.16 1.04
C ALA A 101 5.93 2.02 1.01
N ALA A 102 5.81 3.23 1.55
CA ALA A 102 6.93 4.13 1.82
C ALA A 102 6.80 4.72 3.22
N ILE A 103 7.93 4.92 3.89
CA ILE A 103 7.98 5.47 5.25
C ILE A 103 8.67 6.83 5.33
N LEU A 104 8.31 7.59 6.38
CA LEU A 104 8.91 8.86 6.76
C LEU A 104 9.44 8.82 8.20
#